data_AF-C8RYD9-F1
#
_entry.id   AF-C8RYD9-F1
#
_cell.length_a   1.000
_cell.length_b   1.000
_cell.length_c   1.000
_cell.angle_alpha   90.00
_cell.angle_beta   90.00
_cell.angle_gamma   90.00
#
_symmetry.space_group_name_H-M   'P 1'
#
loop_
_entity.id
_entity.type
_entity.pdbx_description
1 polymer ?
#
loop_
_entity_poly.entity_id
_entity_poly.type
_entity_poly.pdbx_seq_one_letter_code
_entity_poly.pdbx_strand_id
1 'polypeptide(L)'
;MRKFNNFERLSILVAASASPDLKEKFVDVEMVAKWVSHGHEWALSYEYDYFDDEKHPLDSTVKETSAIFEMYRLLQQADPAIYKALGLAANHVSFEGFDGNNDEHYHVASVLVEDLGSWSDVHGATNNSHSAGSIGKYRKMLVRYEEVKSARTDSMRDPLTSEEVKSILGI
;
A
#
# COMPACT_ATOMS: atom_id res chain seq x y z
N MET A 1 17.90 -26.62 18.66
CA MET A 1 16.53 -26.96 18.21
C MET A 1 16.35 -26.30 16.84
N ARG A 2 15.92 -27.04 15.81
CA ARG A 2 15.76 -26.50 14.45
C ARG A 2 14.60 -25.50 14.43
N LYS A 3 14.79 -24.33 13.81
CA LYS A 3 13.71 -23.38 13.51
C LYS A 3 12.96 -23.86 12.26
N PHE A 4 11.63 -23.84 12.30
CA PHE A 4 10.79 -24.07 11.12
C PHE A 4 10.94 -22.91 10.13
N ASN A 5 10.97 -23.21 8.83
CA ASN A 5 10.85 -22.18 7.80
C ASN A 5 9.38 -21.73 7.62
N ASN A 6 9.12 -20.68 6.84
CA ASN A 6 7.76 -20.16 6.68
C ASN A 6 6.80 -21.17 6.07
N PHE A 7 7.26 -21.99 5.10
CA PHE A 7 6.43 -23.04 4.52
C PHE A 7 6.00 -24.10 5.55
N GLU A 8 6.91 -24.51 6.44
CA GLU A 8 6.62 -25.45 7.52
C GLU A 8 5.66 -24.84 8.55
N ARG A 9 5.86 -23.57 8.94
CA ARG A 9 4.96 -22.85 9.85
C ARG A 9 3.56 -22.68 9.25
N LEU A 10 3.48 -22.26 8.00
CA LEU A 10 2.22 -22.09 7.28
C LEU A 10 1.49 -23.41 7.11
N SER A 11 2.20 -24.49 6.77
CA SER A 11 1.62 -25.84 6.67
C SER A 11 1.02 -26.31 8.00
N ILE A 12 1.69 -26.06 9.12
CA ILE A 12 1.19 -26.38 10.47
C ILE A 12 -0.04 -25.53 10.79
N LEU A 13 -0.02 -24.23 10.51
CA LEU A 13 -1.12 -23.31 10.80
C LEU A 13 -2.35 -23.56 9.93
N VAL A 14 -2.18 -23.90 8.66
CA VAL A 14 -3.27 -24.31 7.77
C VAL A 14 -3.87 -25.62 8.26
N ALA A 15 -3.04 -26.62 8.61
CA ALA A 15 -3.53 -27.89 9.15
C ALA A 15 -4.27 -27.71 10.49
N ALA A 16 -3.80 -26.82 11.36
CA ALA A 16 -4.48 -26.45 12.61
C ALA A 16 -5.80 -25.72 12.34
N SER A 17 -5.81 -24.76 11.39
CA SER A 17 -7.00 -23.97 11.05
C SER A 17 -8.09 -24.77 10.32
N ALA A 18 -7.73 -25.93 9.74
CA ALA A 18 -8.67 -26.89 9.17
C ALA A 18 -9.35 -27.78 10.24
N SER A 19 -8.90 -27.74 11.50
CA SER A 19 -9.52 -28.47 12.59
C SER A 19 -10.83 -27.78 13.05
N PRO A 20 -11.99 -28.47 13.01
CA PRO A 20 -13.27 -27.87 13.39
C PRO A 20 -13.35 -27.44 14.87
N ASP A 21 -12.45 -27.96 15.71
CA ASP A 21 -12.40 -27.68 17.15
C ASP A 21 -11.65 -26.38 17.48
N LEU A 22 -10.85 -25.86 16.53
CA LEU A 22 -10.18 -24.56 16.63
C LEU A 22 -11.06 -23.51 15.96
N LYS A 23 -12.01 -22.96 16.74
CA LYS A 23 -13.01 -21.99 16.26
C LYS A 23 -12.41 -20.64 15.83
N GLU A 24 -11.16 -20.37 16.18
CA GLU A 24 -10.40 -19.22 15.69
C GLU A 24 -9.51 -19.69 14.54
N LYS A 25 -9.83 -19.24 13.31
CA LYS A 25 -8.97 -19.46 12.15
C LYS A 25 -7.69 -18.64 12.35
N PHE A 26 -6.60 -19.28 12.77
CA PHE A 26 -5.29 -18.63 12.91
C PHE A 26 -4.75 -18.10 11.59
N VAL A 27 -5.14 -18.75 10.49
CA VAL A 27 -4.80 -18.39 9.12
C VAL A 27 -6.06 -18.53 8.25
N ASP A 28 -6.28 -17.58 7.36
CA ASP A 28 -7.35 -17.69 6.36
C ASP A 28 -6.86 -18.55 5.18
N VAL A 29 -7.26 -19.82 5.19
CA VAL A 29 -6.83 -20.82 4.20
C VAL A 29 -7.25 -20.45 2.78
N GLU A 30 -8.40 -19.78 2.60
CA GLU A 30 -8.87 -19.37 1.28
C GLU A 30 -8.00 -18.23 0.73
N MET A 31 -7.65 -17.26 1.58
CA MET A 31 -6.75 -16.17 1.21
C MET A 31 -5.34 -16.65 0.92
N VAL A 32 -4.80 -17.56 1.75
CA VAL A 32 -3.49 -18.18 1.49
C VAL A 32 -3.49 -18.91 0.15
N ALA A 33 -4.52 -19.71 -0.14
CA ALA A 33 -4.62 -20.42 -1.41
C ALA A 33 -4.67 -19.43 -2.59
N LYS A 34 -5.46 -18.35 -2.46
CA LYS A 34 -5.55 -17.29 -3.46
C LYS A 34 -4.20 -16.62 -3.72
N TRP A 35 -3.50 -16.17 -2.69
CA TRP A 35 -2.24 -15.44 -2.88
C TRP A 35 -1.14 -16.33 -3.47
N VAL A 36 -1.01 -17.56 -2.99
CA VAL A 36 -0.04 -18.52 -3.54
C VAL A 36 -0.36 -18.86 -4.99
N SER A 37 -1.64 -19.04 -5.36
CA SER A 37 -2.01 -19.40 -6.73
C SER A 37 -1.78 -18.27 -7.75
N HIS A 38 -1.73 -17.02 -7.30
CA HIS A 38 -1.57 -15.83 -8.15
C HIS A 38 -0.17 -15.19 -8.05
N GLY A 39 0.77 -15.79 -7.30
CA GLY A 39 2.14 -15.24 -7.17
C GLY A 39 2.22 -14.00 -6.28
N HIS A 40 1.39 -13.94 -5.24
CA HIS A 40 1.31 -12.85 -4.27
C HIS A 40 1.79 -13.26 -2.88
N GLU A 41 2.79 -14.14 -2.80
CA GLU A 41 3.32 -14.68 -1.53
C GLU A 41 3.86 -13.59 -0.60
N TRP A 42 4.24 -12.44 -1.13
CA TRP A 42 4.57 -11.24 -0.35
C TRP A 42 3.45 -10.82 0.63
N ALA A 43 2.18 -11.08 0.29
CA ALA A 43 1.04 -10.74 1.13
C ALA A 43 1.01 -11.59 2.42
N LEU A 44 1.62 -12.80 2.40
CA LEU A 44 1.77 -13.62 3.59
C LEU A 44 2.68 -12.96 4.61
N SER A 45 3.82 -12.40 4.17
CA SER A 45 4.74 -11.66 5.04
C SER A 45 4.11 -10.37 5.56
N TYR A 46 3.20 -9.77 4.79
CA TYR A 46 2.50 -8.55 5.19
C TYR A 46 1.39 -8.82 6.23
N GLU A 47 0.53 -9.82 6.00
CA GLU A 47 -0.60 -10.16 6.88
C GLU A 47 -0.16 -10.89 8.14
N TYR A 48 0.82 -11.79 7.99
CA TYR A 48 1.33 -12.64 9.07
C TYR A 48 2.74 -12.19 9.44
N ASP A 49 2.85 -10.96 9.94
CA ASP A 49 4.09 -10.26 10.32
C ASP A 49 4.96 -11.00 11.37
N TYR A 50 4.40 -12.03 12.01
CA TYR A 50 5.09 -12.93 12.93
C TYR A 50 5.82 -14.10 12.25
N PHE A 51 5.74 -14.22 10.92
CA PHE A 51 6.64 -15.07 10.14
C PHE A 51 8.00 -14.38 9.92
N ASP A 52 9.03 -15.18 9.57
CA ASP A 52 10.33 -14.57 9.24
C ASP A 52 10.20 -13.84 7.89
N ASP A 53 10.79 -12.66 7.74
CA ASP A 53 10.76 -11.94 6.47
C ASP A 53 11.44 -12.77 5.36
N GLU A 54 10.67 -13.20 4.36
CA GLU A 54 11.17 -13.79 3.13
C GLU A 54 11.16 -12.75 2.02
N LYS A 55 12.31 -12.61 1.33
CA LYS A 55 12.42 -11.68 0.20
C LYS A 55 11.58 -12.17 -0.96
N HIS A 56 10.72 -11.30 -1.49
CA HIS A 56 9.91 -11.55 -2.66
C HIS A 56 10.30 -10.61 -3.82
N PRO A 57 10.22 -11.04 -5.10
CA PRO A 57 10.51 -10.18 -6.25
C PRO A 57 9.70 -8.88 -6.29
N LEU A 58 8.47 -8.91 -5.77
CA LEU A 58 7.58 -7.75 -5.71
C LEU A 58 7.79 -6.84 -4.48
N ASP A 59 8.73 -7.14 -3.58
CA ASP A 59 8.93 -6.34 -2.35
C ASP A 59 9.17 -4.86 -2.62
N SER A 60 9.91 -4.53 -3.69
CA SER A 60 10.14 -3.14 -4.09
C SER A 60 8.85 -2.46 -4.55
N THR A 61 8.01 -3.18 -5.29
CA THR A 61 6.71 -2.72 -5.79
C THR A 61 5.75 -2.49 -4.62
N VAL A 62 5.68 -3.42 -3.66
CA VAL A 62 4.86 -3.31 -2.44
C VAL A 62 5.26 -2.09 -1.60
N LYS A 63 6.56 -1.87 -1.42
CA LYS A 63 7.08 -0.71 -0.68
C LYS A 63 6.76 0.60 -1.40
N GLU A 64 6.95 0.65 -2.71
CA GLU A 64 6.65 1.84 -3.50
C GLU A 64 5.15 2.14 -3.53
N THR A 65 4.28 1.15 -3.74
CA THR A 65 2.82 1.30 -3.65
C THR A 65 2.39 1.84 -2.28
N SER A 66 2.92 1.26 -1.20
CA SER A 66 2.60 1.69 0.16
C SER A 66 3.05 3.14 0.43
N ALA A 67 4.22 3.53 -0.07
CA ALA A 67 4.72 4.90 0.06
C ALA A 67 3.88 5.91 -0.75
N ILE A 68 3.44 5.52 -1.96
CA ILE A 68 2.52 6.32 -2.77
C ILE A 68 1.17 6.48 -2.05
N PHE A 69 0.63 5.42 -1.46
CA PHE A 69 -0.61 5.47 -0.69
C PHE A 69 -0.48 6.34 0.56
N GLU A 70 0.63 6.27 1.29
CA GLU A 70 0.90 7.15 2.43
C GLU A 70 0.90 8.62 2.00
N MET A 71 1.63 8.96 0.93
CA MET A 71 1.68 10.32 0.38
C MET A 71 0.28 10.81 -0.01
N TYR A 72 -0.49 10.02 -0.75
CA TYR A 72 -1.84 10.40 -1.17
C TYR A 72 -2.83 10.48 -0.02
N ARG A 73 -2.70 9.60 0.98
CA ARG A 73 -3.50 9.67 2.21
C ARG A 73 -3.34 11.04 2.89
N LEU A 74 -2.10 11.50 3.05
CA LEU A 74 -1.83 12.79 3.68
C LEU A 74 -2.31 13.97 2.82
N LEU A 75 -2.14 13.89 1.51
CA LEU A 75 -2.68 14.90 0.59
C LEU A 75 -4.22 14.95 0.68
N GLN A 76 -4.90 13.81 0.69
CA GLN A 76 -6.36 13.75 0.81
C GLN A 76 -6.88 14.24 2.17
N GLN A 77 -6.08 14.12 3.23
CA GLN A 77 -6.39 14.60 4.58
C GLN A 77 -6.04 16.08 4.81
N ALA A 78 -5.29 16.73 3.91
CA ALA A 78 -4.91 18.13 4.05
C ALA A 78 -6.15 19.06 3.98
N ASP A 79 -6.04 20.24 4.59
CA ASP A 79 -7.16 21.20 4.65
C ASP A 79 -7.61 21.61 3.23
N PRO A 80 -8.89 21.40 2.86
CA PRO A 80 -9.43 21.81 1.57
C PRO A 80 -9.22 23.30 1.22
N ALA A 81 -9.09 24.18 2.23
CA ALA A 81 -8.79 25.59 2.03
C ALA A 81 -7.43 25.82 1.36
N ILE A 82 -6.45 24.92 1.57
CA ILE A 82 -5.14 24.97 0.91
C ILE A 82 -5.33 24.83 -0.60
N TYR A 83 -6.03 23.79 -1.04
CA TYR A 83 -6.26 23.53 -2.46
C TYR A 83 -7.03 24.67 -3.15
N LYS A 84 -8.02 25.23 -2.45
CA LYS A 84 -8.76 26.40 -2.92
C LYS A 84 -7.85 27.63 -3.08
N ALA A 85 -6.96 27.90 -2.13
CA ALA A 85 -6.03 29.03 -2.19
C ALA A 85 -4.98 28.86 -3.30
N LEU A 86 -4.62 27.61 -3.64
CA LEU A 86 -3.74 27.28 -4.75
C LEU A 86 -4.44 27.32 -6.12
N GLY A 87 -5.75 27.54 -6.17
CA GLY A 87 -6.52 27.50 -7.41
C GLY A 87 -6.61 26.10 -8.03
N LEU A 88 -6.38 25.05 -7.23
CA LEU A 88 -6.39 23.67 -7.69
C LEU A 88 -7.82 23.11 -7.69
N ALA A 89 -8.18 22.44 -8.78
CA ALA A 89 -9.41 21.66 -8.83
C ALA A 89 -9.28 20.38 -7.98
N ALA A 90 -10.41 19.86 -7.49
CA ALA A 90 -10.43 18.68 -6.61
C ALA A 90 -9.75 17.45 -7.21
N ASN A 91 -9.75 17.32 -8.54
CA ASN A 91 -9.09 16.23 -9.27
C ASN A 91 -7.55 16.32 -9.27
N HIS A 92 -6.96 17.47 -8.95
CA HIS A 92 -5.51 17.65 -9.00
C HIS A 92 -4.78 16.89 -7.89
N VAL A 93 -5.52 16.53 -6.84
CA VAL A 93 -5.05 15.84 -5.62
C VAL A 93 -5.58 14.40 -5.55
N SER A 94 -6.53 14.05 -6.42
CA SER A 94 -7.09 12.70 -6.48
C SER A 94 -6.04 11.72 -6.97
N PHE A 95 -5.98 10.57 -6.33
CA PHE A 95 -5.20 9.44 -6.81
C PHE A 95 -5.95 8.82 -8.01
N GLU A 96 -5.32 8.81 -9.18
CA GLU A 96 -5.95 8.36 -10.43
C GLU A 96 -5.94 6.82 -10.55
N GLY A 97 -5.22 6.13 -9.68
CA GLY A 97 -4.96 4.69 -9.76
C GLY A 97 -3.67 4.35 -10.51
N PHE A 98 -3.46 3.06 -10.73
CA PHE A 98 -2.34 2.50 -11.50
C PHE A 98 -2.85 1.91 -12.82
N ASP A 99 -1.98 1.78 -13.82
CA ASP A 99 -2.37 1.19 -15.11
C ASP A 99 -2.47 -0.34 -15.00
N GLY A 100 -3.69 -0.86 -15.00
CA GLY A 100 -3.92 -2.30 -14.84
C GLY A 100 -3.34 -3.19 -15.94
N ASN A 101 -2.89 -2.63 -17.06
CA ASN A 101 -2.29 -3.41 -18.15
C ASN A 101 -0.75 -3.38 -18.16
N ASN A 102 -0.14 -2.32 -17.61
CA ASN A 102 1.29 -2.04 -17.79
C ASN A 102 2.02 -1.76 -16.46
N ASP A 103 1.32 -1.76 -15.33
CA ASP A 103 1.85 -1.35 -14.04
C ASP A 103 1.56 -2.40 -12.95
N GLU A 104 2.61 -3.07 -12.47
CA GLU A 104 2.51 -4.09 -11.42
C GLU A 104 1.89 -3.55 -10.13
N HIS A 105 2.02 -2.24 -9.89
CA HIS A 105 1.44 -1.56 -8.74
C HIS A 105 -0.08 -1.69 -8.69
N TYR A 106 -0.77 -1.87 -9.83
CA TYR A 106 -2.22 -2.08 -9.87
C TYR A 106 -2.62 -3.37 -9.12
N HIS A 107 -1.98 -4.50 -9.41
CA HIS A 107 -2.30 -5.76 -8.76
C HIS A 107 -1.92 -5.75 -7.28
N VAL A 108 -0.78 -5.13 -6.95
CA VAL A 108 -0.35 -4.93 -5.56
C VAL A 108 -1.37 -4.07 -4.80
N ALA A 109 -1.84 -2.98 -5.39
CA ALA A 109 -2.86 -2.10 -4.81
C ALA A 109 -4.17 -2.85 -4.53
N SER A 110 -4.65 -3.67 -5.49
CA SER A 110 -5.83 -4.52 -5.28
C SER A 110 -5.66 -5.47 -4.10
N VAL A 111 -4.52 -6.17 -3.99
CA VAL A 111 -4.27 -7.07 -2.84
C VAL A 111 -4.18 -6.29 -1.53
N LEU A 112 -3.47 -5.16 -1.48
CA LEU A 112 -3.38 -4.34 -0.27
C LEU A 112 -4.76 -3.86 0.22
N VAL A 113 -5.63 -3.45 -0.70
CA VAL A 113 -6.91 -2.81 -0.33
C VAL A 113 -8.05 -3.81 -0.20
N GLU A 114 -8.22 -4.69 -1.18
CA GLU A 114 -9.39 -5.57 -1.26
C GLU A 114 -9.19 -6.84 -0.42
N ASP A 115 -7.96 -7.37 -0.39
CA ASP A 115 -7.66 -8.62 0.29
C ASP A 115 -7.20 -8.39 1.73
N LEU A 116 -6.31 -7.43 1.94
CA LEU A 116 -5.71 -7.13 3.25
C LEU A 116 -6.45 -6.02 4.01
N GLY A 117 -7.45 -5.37 3.39
CA GLY A 117 -8.21 -4.27 4.00
C GLY A 117 -7.39 -3.01 4.33
N SER A 118 -6.10 -2.99 3.97
CA SER A 118 -5.18 -1.89 4.22
C SER A 118 -5.43 -0.74 3.23
N TRP A 119 -5.20 0.51 3.65
CA TRP A 119 -5.35 1.68 2.77
C TRP A 119 -6.75 1.87 2.16
N SER A 120 -7.78 1.23 2.73
CA SER A 120 -9.18 1.37 2.32
C SER A 120 -9.71 2.80 2.47
N ASP A 121 -9.02 3.66 3.22
CA ASP A 121 -9.29 5.09 3.35
C ASP A 121 -8.64 5.96 2.27
N VAL A 122 -7.77 5.40 1.42
CA VAL A 122 -7.16 6.13 0.29
C VAL A 122 -8.12 6.07 -0.90
N HIS A 123 -8.77 7.20 -1.19
CA HIS A 123 -9.72 7.27 -2.29
C HIS A 123 -9.03 7.04 -3.64
N GLY A 124 -9.57 6.09 -4.42
CA GLY A 124 -9.05 5.71 -5.74
C GLY A 124 -7.94 4.66 -5.71
N ALA A 125 -7.60 4.09 -4.54
CA ALA A 125 -6.50 3.14 -4.36
C ALA A 125 -6.53 1.96 -5.35
N THR A 126 -7.72 1.47 -5.72
CA THR A 126 -7.91 0.33 -6.64
C THR A 126 -8.35 0.74 -8.05
N ASN A 127 -8.34 2.03 -8.37
CA ASN A 127 -8.71 2.50 -9.70
C ASN A 127 -7.71 2.04 -10.75
N ASN A 128 -8.22 1.73 -11.95
CA ASN A 128 -7.40 1.61 -13.13
C ASN A 128 -7.25 2.99 -13.77
N SER A 129 -6.02 3.52 -13.83
CA SER A 129 -5.76 4.84 -14.42
C SER A 129 -5.95 4.86 -15.93
N HIS A 130 -5.94 3.70 -16.58
CA HIS A 130 -5.88 3.54 -18.03
C HIS A 130 -4.73 4.33 -18.69
N SER A 131 -3.67 4.63 -17.92
CA SER A 131 -2.57 5.49 -18.35
C SER A 131 -1.25 5.02 -17.74
N ALA A 132 -0.35 4.53 -18.59
CA ALA A 132 1.02 4.16 -18.21
C ALA A 132 1.85 5.34 -17.65
N GLY A 133 1.37 6.58 -17.77
CA GLY A 133 2.05 7.77 -17.27
C GLY A 133 1.86 8.05 -15.78
N SER A 134 0.88 7.41 -15.11
CA SER A 134 0.51 7.74 -13.73
C SER A 134 1.65 7.45 -12.74
N ILE A 135 2.31 6.29 -12.86
CA ILE A 135 3.44 5.92 -12.01
C ILE A 135 4.62 6.90 -12.10
N GLY A 136 4.90 7.41 -13.30
CA GLY A 136 5.97 8.39 -13.51
C GLY A 136 5.69 9.72 -12.82
N LYS A 137 4.41 10.13 -12.76
CA LYS A 137 3.96 11.31 -11.99
C LYS A 137 4.13 11.05 -10.48
N TYR A 138 3.65 9.90 -10.00
CA TYR A 138 3.71 9.57 -8.58
C TYR A 138 5.14 9.47 -8.06
N ARG A 139 6.06 8.87 -8.81
CA ARG A 139 7.49 8.81 -8.47
C ARG A 139 8.12 10.20 -8.28
N LYS A 140 7.80 11.16 -9.15
CA LYS A 140 8.29 12.54 -9.02
C LYS A 140 7.75 13.24 -7.78
N MET A 141 6.46 13.02 -7.47
CA MET A 141 5.86 13.54 -6.25
C MET A 141 6.47 12.87 -5.00
N LEU A 142 6.72 11.57 -5.07
CA LEU A 142 7.27 10.78 -3.97
C LEU A 142 8.67 11.28 -3.57
N VAL A 143 9.53 11.63 -4.53
CA VAL A 143 10.85 12.23 -4.23
C VAL A 143 10.70 13.49 -3.38
N ARG A 144 9.77 14.39 -3.73
CA ARG A 144 9.53 15.63 -2.99
C ARG A 144 8.83 15.39 -1.66
N TYR A 145 7.95 14.40 -1.60
CA TYR A 145 7.33 13.95 -0.36
C TYR A 145 8.36 13.42 0.64
N GLU A 146 9.33 12.63 0.21
CA GLU A 146 10.40 12.15 1.08
C GLU A 146 11.27 13.30 1.61
N GLU A 147 11.54 14.32 0.80
CA GLU A 147 12.20 15.55 1.26
C GLU A 147 11.40 16.25 2.37
N VAL A 148 10.09 16.45 2.16
CA VAL A 148 9.17 17.03 3.16
C VAL A 148 9.12 16.17 4.42
N LYS A 149 9.00 14.85 4.28
CA LYS A 149 8.93 13.90 5.39
C LYS A 149 10.21 13.92 6.22
N SER A 150 11.38 14.01 5.58
CA SER A 150 12.67 14.09 6.27
C SER A 150 12.90 15.41 7.00
N ALA A 151 12.31 16.50 6.51
CA ALA A 151 12.40 17.82 7.12
C ALA A 151 11.44 18.01 8.32
N ARG A 152 10.41 17.16 8.43
CA ARG A 152 9.47 17.17 9.56
C ARG A 152 10.11 16.53 10.78
N THR A 153 10.45 17.36 11.78
CA THR A 153 11.28 16.93 12.91
C THR A 153 10.54 16.11 13.97
N ASP A 154 9.20 16.21 14.14
CA ASP A 154 8.54 15.56 15.31
C ASP A 154 7.08 15.10 15.19
N SER A 155 6.39 15.21 14.05
CA SER A 155 5.04 14.60 13.94
C SER A 155 4.54 14.44 12.50
N MET A 156 4.40 13.18 12.06
CA MET A 156 3.55 12.80 10.92
C MET A 156 2.05 12.97 11.21
N ARG A 157 1.67 13.44 12.41
CA ARG A 157 0.28 13.66 12.83
C ARG A 157 -0.23 15.05 12.47
N ASP A 158 0.67 16.02 12.25
CA ASP A 158 0.26 17.36 11.87
C ASP A 158 -0.16 17.41 10.40
N PRO A 159 -1.28 18.07 10.08
CA PRO A 159 -1.70 18.27 8.70
C PRO A 159 -0.60 18.90 7.83
N LEU A 160 -0.64 18.63 6.53
CA LEU A 160 0.24 19.29 5.57
C LEU A 160 -0.03 20.80 5.53
N THR A 161 1.03 21.60 5.52
CA THR A 161 0.96 23.04 5.28
C THR A 161 0.87 23.34 3.78
N SER A 162 0.46 24.56 3.43
CA SER A 162 0.37 24.99 2.03
C SER A 162 1.68 24.87 1.26
N GLU A 163 2.82 25.18 1.89
CA GLU A 163 4.13 25.11 1.24
C GLU A 163 4.57 23.66 1.00
N GLU A 164 4.26 22.75 1.92
CA GLU A 164 4.53 21.32 1.75
C GLU A 164 3.67 20.72 0.65
N VAL A 165 2.38 21.07 0.58
CA VAL A 165 1.49 20.64 -0.50
C VAL A 165 2.01 21.11 -1.86
N LYS A 166 2.39 22.40 -1.98
CA LYS A 166 2.99 22.93 -3.23
C LYS A 166 4.25 22.17 -3.61
N SER A 167 5.14 21.95 -2.63
CA SER A 167 6.38 21.21 -2.84
C SER A 167 6.10 19.81 -3.38
N ILE A 168 5.24 19.03 -2.72
CA ILE A 168 4.90 17.67 -3.15
C ILE A 168 4.31 17.65 -4.56
N LEU A 169 3.36 18.55 -4.85
CA LEU A 169 2.73 18.67 -6.17
C LEU A 169 3.67 19.24 -7.25
N GLY A 170 4.76 19.90 -6.84
CA GLY A 170 5.74 20.51 -7.74
C GLY A 170 5.23 21.74 -8.47
N ILE A 171 4.46 22.59 -7.78
CA ILE A 171 3.87 23.83 -8.29
C ILE A 171 4.34 25.06 -7.53
#